data_AF-A0A258AZB1-F1
#
_entry.id   AF-A0A258AZB1-F1
#
_cell.length_a   1.000
_cell.length_b   1.000
_cell.length_c   1.000
_cell.angle_alpha   90.00
_cell.angle_beta   90.00
_cell.angle_gamma   90.00
#
_symmetry.space_group_name_H-M   'P 1'
#
loop_
_entity.id
_entity.type
_entity.pdbx_description
1 polymer ?
#
loop_
_entity_poly.entity_id
_entity_poly.type
_entity_poly.pdbx_seq_one_letter_code
_entity_poly.pdbx_strand_id
1 'polypeptide(L)' 'MTTLTLELPEALSAELEAAVQSGWFESKAEAVRAAVRDLMSSRKLALLEKQQLNDIDWALNAAKS' A
#
# COMPACT_ATOMS: atom_id res chain seq x y z
N MET A 1 19.46 -5.84 -1.69
CA MET A 1 18.23 -5.71 -2.50
C MET A 1 17.66 -7.11 -2.66
N THR A 2 16.36 -7.29 -2.42
CA THR A 2 15.69 -8.59 -2.61
C THR A 2 14.93 -8.55 -3.94
N THR A 3 15.14 -9.53 -4.81
CA THR A 3 14.46 -9.63 -6.11
C THR A 3 13.21 -10.49 -5.95
N LEU A 4 12.09 -9.97 -6.45
CA LEU A 4 10.78 -10.63 -6.43
C LEU A 4 10.34 -10.87 -7.87
N THR A 5 10.17 -12.14 -8.23
CA THR A 5 9.56 -12.54 -9.50
C THR A 5 8.09 -12.79 -9.25
N LEU A 6 7.22 -12.14 -10.02
CA LEU A 6 5.79 -12.18 -9.83
C LEU A 6 5.10 -12.21 -11.18
N GLU A 7 4.10 -13.09 -11.28
CA GLU A 7 3.24 -13.17 -12.45
C GLU A 7 2.06 -12.21 -12.23
N LEU A 8 1.87 -11.31 -13.20
CA LEU A 8 0.79 -10.34 -13.18
C LEU A 8 -0.24 -10.73 -14.23
N PRO A 9 -1.53 -10.52 -13.95
CA PRO A 9 -2.56 -10.63 -14.98
C PRO A 9 -2.23 -9.76 -16.19
N GLU A 10 -2.60 -10.23 -17.38
CA GLU A 10 -2.27 -9.55 -18.63
C GLU A 10 -2.86 -8.13 -18.69
N ALA A 11 -4.06 -7.93 -18.15
CA ALA A 11 -4.70 -6.62 -18.04
C ALA A 11 -3.87 -5.63 -17.18
N LEU A 12 -3.37 -6.08 -16.03
CA LEU A 12 -2.52 -5.27 -15.14
C LEU A 12 -1.16 -4.97 -15.78
N SER A 13 -0.62 -5.93 -16.54
CA SER A 13 0.61 -5.75 -17.28
C SER A 13 0.47 -4.69 -18.38
N ALA A 14 -0.66 -4.67 -19.08
CA ALA A 14 -0.98 -3.67 -20.08
C ALA A 14 -1.15 -2.26 -19.49
N GLU A 15 -1.80 -2.12 -18.33
CA GLU A 15 -1.90 -0.85 -17.62
C GLU A 15 -0.54 -0.33 -17.16
N LEU A 16 0.33 -1.23 -16.66
CA LEU A 16 1.72 -0.92 -16.32
C LEU A 16 2.53 -0.46 -17.53
N GLU A 17 2.35 -1.12 -18.68
CA GLU A 17 2.97 -0.73 -19.95
C GLU A 17 2.53 0.66 -20.38
N ALA A 18 1.23 0.94 -20.31
CA ALA A 18 0.65 2.24 -20.65
C ALA A 18 1.17 3.35 -19.73
N ALA A 19 1.31 3.08 -18.43
CA ALA A 19 1.87 4.03 -17.45
C ALA A 19 3.35 4.35 -17.69
N VAL A 20 4.13 3.38 -18.20
CA VAL A 20 5.52 3.62 -18.61
C VAL A 20 5.57 4.41 -19.92
N GLN A 21 4.74 4.04 -20.90
CA GLN A 21 4.67 4.72 -22.20
C GLN A 21 4.18 6.17 -22.08
N SER A 22 3.29 6.46 -21.13
CA SER A 22 2.83 7.82 -20.83
C SER A 22 3.88 8.69 -20.11
N GLY A 23 5.05 8.11 -19.77
CA GLY A 23 6.13 8.81 -19.08
C GLY A 23 5.89 9.02 -17.59
N TRP A 24 4.91 8.33 -16.99
CA TRP A 24 4.67 8.43 -15.54
C TRP A 24 5.73 7.68 -14.73
N PHE A 25 6.38 6.68 -15.33
CA PHE A 25 7.45 5.89 -14.72
C PHE A 25 8.53 5.55 -15.76
N GLU A 26 9.79 5.48 -15.33
CA GLU A 26 10.91 5.08 -16.20
C GLU A 26 10.90 3.58 -16.53
N SER A 27 10.31 2.76 -15.65
CA SER A 27 10.22 1.32 -15.85
C SER A 27 9.06 0.69 -15.11
N LYS A 28 8.61 -0.48 -15.59
CA LYS A 28 7.58 -1.29 -14.90
C LYS A 28 8.00 -1.60 -13.45
N ALA A 29 9.29 -1.83 -13.22
CA ALA A 29 9.83 -2.11 -11.89
C ALA A 29 9.72 -0.90 -10.96
N GLU A 30 9.86 0.32 -11.48
CA GLU A 30 9.66 1.55 -10.71
C GLU A 30 8.18 1.74 -10.34
N ALA A 31 7.28 1.56 -11.30
CA ALA A 31 5.84 1.64 -11.07
C ALA A 31 5.39 0.64 -9.99
N VAL A 32 5.86 -0.62 -10.06
CA VAL A 32 5.57 -1.64 -9.05
C VAL A 32 6.14 -1.24 -7.67
N ARG A 33 7.37 -0.72 -7.61
CA ARG A 33 7.93 -0.24 -6.32
C ARG A 33 7.13 0.92 -5.72
N ALA A 34 6.67 1.85 -6.56
CA ALA A 34 5.82 2.95 -6.14
C ALA A 34 4.49 2.43 -5.58
N ALA A 35 3.82 1.52 -6.30
CA ALA A 35 2.57 0.91 -5.85
C ALA A 35 2.73 0.14 -4.54
N VAL A 36 3.81 -0.65 -4.38
CA VAL A 36 4.09 -1.38 -3.12
C VAL A 36 4.31 -0.39 -1.97
N ARG A 37 5.06 0.69 -2.20
CA ARG A 37 5.28 1.72 -1.18
C ARG A 37 3.96 2.37 -0.76
N ASP A 38 3.11 2.72 -1.73
CA ASP A 38 1.83 3.37 -1.47
C ASP A 38 0.85 2.46 -0.72
N LEU A 39 0.80 1.17 -1.10
CA LEU A 39 0.04 0.15 -0.38
C LEU A 39 0.49 -0.01 1.08
N MET A 40 1.80 -0.02 1.33
CA MET A 40 2.34 -0.15 2.69
C MET A 40 2.06 1.10 3.52
N SER A 41 2.21 2.29 2.94
CA SER A 41 1.94 3.56 3.61
C SER A 41 0.47 3.70 3.99
N SER A 42 -0.45 3.44 3.04
CA SER A 42 -1.90 3.54 3.27
C SER A 42 -2.39 2.55 4.34
N ARG A 43 -1.91 1.30 4.29
CA ARG A 43 -2.26 0.29 5.30
C ARG A 43 -1.69 0.59 6.68
N LYS A 44 -0.49 1.17 6.76
CA LYS A 44 0.10 1.59 8.04
C LYS A 44 -0.74 2.67 8.72
N LEU A 45 -1.23 3.64 7.96
CA LEU A 45 -2.10 4.70 8.48
C LEU A 45 -3.44 4.13 8.99
N ALA A 46 -4.08 3.28 8.20
CA ALA A 46 -5.34 2.63 8.62
C ALA A 46 -5.18 1.74 9.87
N LEU A 47 -4.02 1.08 10.00
CA LEU A 47 -3.72 0.27 11.18
C LEU A 47 -3.52 1.14 12.43
N LEU A 48 -2.78 2.25 12.30
CA LEU A 48 -2.56 3.20 13.39
C LEU A 48 -3.88 3.84 13.86
N GLU A 49 -4.74 4.22 12.94
CA GLU A 49 -6.08 4.75 13.24
C GLU A 49 -6.91 3.73 14.03
N LYS A 50 -6.93 2.46 13.57
CA LYS A 50 -7.64 1.38 14.27
C LYS A 50 -7.08 1.15 15.68
N GLN A 51 -5.76 1.21 15.86
CA GLN A 51 -5.14 1.07 17.17
C GLN A 51 -5.50 2.24 18.10
N GLN A 52 -5.47 3.48 17.61
CA GLN A 52 -5.90 4.65 18.39
C GLN A 52 -7.35 4.56 18.85
N LEU A 53 -8.27 4.14 17.97
CA LEU A 53 -9.67 3.96 18.34
C LEU A 53 -9.84 2.89 19.43
N ASN A 54 -9.12 1.77 19.31
CA ASN A 54 -9.14 0.72 20.33
C ASN A 54 -8.60 1.22 21.68
N ASP A 55 -7.55 2.04 21.69
CA ASP A 55 -6.97 2.61 22.92
C ASP A 55 -7.95 3.59 23.58
N ILE A 56 -8.67 4.40 22.79
CA ILE A 56 -9.72 5.29 23.27
C ILE A 56 -10.87 4.49 23.88
N ASP A 57 -11.36 3.46 23.19
CA ASP A 57 -12.44 2.60 23.68
C ASP A 57 -12.04 1.89 24.97
N TRP A 58 -10.79 1.40 25.05
CA TRP A 58 -10.25 0.83 26.29
C TRP A 58 -10.26 1.87 27.43
N ALA A 59 -9.75 3.08 27.20
CA ALA A 59 -9.69 4.12 28.22
C ALA A 59 -11.09 4.54 28.71
N LEU A 60 -12.05 4.67 27.79
CA LEU A 60 -13.44 5.00 28.13
C LEU A 60 -14.13 3.90 28.95
N ASN A 61 -13.81 2.63 28.69
CA ASN A 61 -14.35 1.51 29.46
C ASN A 61 -13.65 1.35 30.82
N ALA A 62 -12.33 1.55 30.88
CA ALA A 62 -11.56 1.51 32.12
C ALA A 62 -11.95 2.65 33.09
N ALA A 63 -12.30 3.83 32.56
CA ALA A 63 -12.73 4.98 33.37
C ALA A 63 -14.17 4.88 33.91
N LYS A 64 -14.98 3.94 33.40
CA LYS A 64 -16.36 3.70 33.84
C LYS A 64 -16.48 2.61 34.92
N SER A 65 -15.38 1.94 35.25
CA SER A 65 -15.30 0.88 36.25
C SER A 65 -14.65 1.34 37.54
#